data_AF-A0A511XI53-F1
#
_entry.id   AF-A0A511XI53-F1
#
_cell.length_a   1.000
_cell.length_b   1.000
_cell.length_c   1.000
_cell.angle_alpha   90.00
_cell.angle_beta   90.00
_cell.angle_gamma   90.00
#
_symmetry.space_group_name_H-M   'P 1'
#
loop_
_entity.id
_entity.type
_entity.pdbx_description
1 polymer ?
#
loop_
_entity_poly.entity_id
_entity_poly.type
_entity_poly.pdbx_seq_one_letter_code
_entity_poly.pdbx_strand_id
1 'polypeptide(L)'
;MLRRMPAHRFVMRVSGGKTTYVFADPLVCACLYVGDSIAYRRYRQYQQMQQLAEERRLSAETYSDPAWDWDAWGGVGPGYGPGFGTTVGPTYGTGW
;
A
#
# COMPACT_ATOMS: atom_id res chain seq x y z
N MET A 1 -25.93 21.74 6.32
CA MET A 1 -24.45 21.91 6.36
C MET A 1 -23.73 20.69 5.80
N LEU A 2 -24.10 19.47 6.21
CA LEU A 2 -23.54 18.20 5.70
C LEU A 2 -23.57 18.07 4.16
N ARG A 3 -24.70 18.42 3.51
CA ARG A 3 -24.88 18.37 2.04
C ARG A 3 -23.90 19.22 1.22
N ARG A 4 -23.18 20.16 1.83
CA ARG A 4 -22.22 21.05 1.15
C ARG A 4 -20.77 20.61 1.35
N MET A 5 -20.53 19.59 2.16
CA MET A 5 -19.18 19.10 2.44
C MET A 5 -18.87 17.93 1.51
N PRO A 6 -17.64 17.85 0.98
CA PRO A 6 -17.22 16.70 0.17
C PRO A 6 -17.22 15.43 1.03
N ALA A 7 -17.91 14.40 0.54
CA ALA A 7 -17.98 13.09 1.20
C ALA A 7 -16.58 12.47 1.35
N HIS A 8 -16.30 11.88 2.51
CA HIS A 8 -15.02 11.21 2.82
C HIS A 8 -13.77 12.09 2.66
N ARG A 9 -13.90 13.41 2.81
CA ARG A 9 -12.77 14.33 2.79
C ARG A 9 -12.72 15.16 4.07
N PHE A 10 -11.50 15.41 4.54
CA PHE A 10 -11.26 16.36 5.62
C PHE A 10 -11.30 17.78 5.07
N VAL A 11 -12.00 18.66 5.78
CA VAL A 11 -11.99 20.11 5.56
C VAL A 11 -11.30 20.75 6.75
N MET A 12 -10.30 21.57 6.48
CA MET A 12 -9.62 22.36 7.50
C MET A 12 -10.28 23.73 7.62
N ARG A 13 -10.57 24.15 8.85
CA ARG A 13 -11.08 25.48 9.15
C ARG A 13 -10.22 26.13 10.22
N VAL A 14 -9.78 27.36 9.96
CA VAL A 14 -9.07 28.17 10.95
C VAL A 14 -10.04 29.22 11.48
N SER A 15 -10.20 29.27 12.80
CA SER A 15 -11.07 30.25 13.46
C SER A 15 -10.42 30.71 14.76
N GLY A 16 -10.18 32.02 14.89
CA GLY A 16 -9.57 32.60 16.10
C GLY A 16 -8.21 32.01 16.45
N GLY A 17 -7.39 31.66 15.45
CA GLY A 17 -6.07 31.03 15.65
C GLY A 17 -6.11 29.53 15.95
N LYS A 18 -7.30 28.92 16.08
CA LYS A 18 -7.46 27.48 16.28
C LYS A 18 -7.79 26.79 14.95
N THR A 19 -7.01 25.76 14.61
CA THR A 19 -7.26 24.91 13.44
C THR A 19 -8.15 23.73 13.84
N THR A 20 -9.29 23.60 13.17
CA THR A 20 -10.25 22.50 13.33
C THR A 20 -10.35 21.71 12.04
N TYR A 21 -10.30 20.40 12.16
CA TYR A 21 -10.46 19.45 11.07
C TYR A 21 -11.83 18.82 11.16
N VAL A 22 -12.56 18.82 10.05
CA VAL A 22 -13.92 18.30 9.96
C VAL A 22 -13.99 17.24 8.89
N PHE A 23 -14.50 16.07 9.22
CA PHE A 23 -14.72 14.96 8.29
C PHE A 23 -16.21 14.63 8.24
N ALA A 24 -16.76 14.60 7.03
CA ALA A 24 -18.16 14.26 6.80
C ALA A 24 -18.26 12.85 6.21
N ASP A 25 -19.02 11.99 6.88
CA ASP A 25 -19.40 10.67 6.38
C ASP A 25 -20.91 10.64 6.11
N PRO A 26 -21.34 11.06 4.91
CA PRO A 26 -22.74 11.01 4.52
C PRO A 26 -23.19 9.62 4.08
N LEU A 27 -22.29 8.65 3.91
CA LEU A 27 -22.58 7.36 3.28
C LEU A 27 -22.83 6.24 4.30
N VAL A 28 -22.09 6.21 5.41
CA VAL A 28 -22.22 5.15 6.41
C VAL A 28 -23.20 5.53 7.52
N CYS A 29 -23.08 6.73 8.09
CA CYS A 29 -23.89 7.11 9.26
C CYS A 29 -24.45 8.54 9.26
N ALA A 30 -24.23 9.30 8.19
CA ALA A 30 -24.56 10.73 8.12
C ALA A 30 -23.95 11.55 9.28
N CYS A 31 -22.76 11.15 9.74
CA CYS A 31 -22.08 11.76 10.89
C CYS A 31 -21.07 12.84 10.46
N LEU A 32 -20.79 13.74 11.39
CA LEU A 32 -19.72 14.74 11.28
C LEU A 32 -18.71 14.53 12.40
N TYR A 33 -17.45 14.29 12.03
CA TYR A 33 -16.35 14.16 12.98
C TYR A 33 -15.57 15.47 13.00
N VAL A 34 -15.32 16.00 14.20
CA VAL A 34 -14.64 17.28 14.40
C VAL A 34 -13.48 17.07 15.38
N GLY A 35 -12.29 17.52 14.99
CA GLY A 35 -11.08 17.35 15.81
C GLY A 35 -10.09 18.49 15.62
N ASP A 36 -9.07 18.52 16.46
CA ASP A 36 -7.94 19.44 16.33
C ASP A 36 -6.81 18.84 15.47
N SER A 37 -5.66 19.53 15.41
CA SER A 37 -4.50 19.05 14.65
C SER A 37 -3.89 17.77 15.21
N ILE A 38 -4.03 17.49 16.51
CA ILE A 38 -3.53 16.27 17.14
C ILE A 38 -4.40 15.10 16.70
N ALA A 39 -5.73 15.25 16.76
CA ALA A 39 -6.69 14.25 16.30
C ALA A 39 -6.48 13.91 14.82
N TYR A 40 -6.26 14.92 13.97
CA TYR A 40 -5.98 14.71 12.55
C TYR A 40 -4.67 13.92 12.32
N ARG A 41 -3.59 14.25 13.04
CA ARG A 41 -2.32 13.51 12.93
C ARG A 41 -2.47 12.05 13.34
N ARG A 42 -3.19 11.78 14.44
CA ARG A 42 -3.48 10.40 14.89
C ARG A 42 -4.25 9.61 13.85
N TYR A 43 -5.26 10.22 13.22
CA TYR A 43 -6.00 9.59 12.13
C TYR A 43 -5.07 9.21 10.96
N ARG A 44 -4.17 10.12 10.54
CA ARG A 44 -3.21 9.86 9.46
C ARG A 44 -2.24 8.73 9.81
N GLN A 45 -1.74 8.70 11.04
CA GLN A 45 -0.89 7.62 11.54
C GLN A 45 -1.63 6.27 11.53
N TYR A 46 -2.87 6.25 11.99
CA TYR A 46 -3.69 5.03 11.97
C TYR A 46 -3.91 4.49 10.56
N GLN A 47 -4.21 5.37 9.60
CA GLN A 47 -4.36 4.98 8.19
C GLN A 47 -3.08 4.34 7.63
N GLN A 48 -1.92 4.91 7.94
CA GLN A 48 -0.63 4.33 7.52
C GLN A 48 -0.37 2.97 8.18
N MET A 49 -0.65 2.85 9.48
CA MET A 49 -0.49 1.57 10.18
C MET A 49 -1.42 0.49 9.61
N GLN A 50 -2.66 0.85 9.26
CA GLN A 50 -3.61 -0.06 8.62
C GLN A 50 -3.13 -0.54 7.26
N GLN A 51 -2.61 0.37 6.42
CA GLN A 51 -2.02 0.01 5.13
C GLN A 51 -0.87 -0.99 5.31
N LEU A 52 0.06 -0.69 6.23
CA LEU A 52 1.17 -1.60 6.52
C LEU A 52 0.72 -2.95 7.07
N ALA A 53 -0.32 -2.97 7.91
CA ALA A 53 -0.88 -4.20 8.45
C ALA A 53 -1.53 -5.06 7.35
N GLU A 54 -2.27 -4.42 6.43
CA GLU A 54 -2.87 -5.10 5.29
C GLU A 54 -1.80 -5.62 4.32
N GLU A 55 -0.78 -4.84 4.00
CA GLU A 55 0.36 -5.28 3.20
C GLU A 55 1.04 -6.51 3.81
N ARG A 56 1.25 -6.50 5.14
CA ARG A 56 1.78 -7.66 5.85
C ARG A 56 0.86 -8.86 5.75
N ARG A 57 -0.45 -8.68 5.87
CA ARG A 57 -1.43 -9.77 5.73
C ARG A 57 -1.38 -10.37 4.33
N LEU A 58 -1.43 -9.54 3.30
CA LEU A 58 -1.35 -9.95 1.90
C LEU A 58 -0.01 -10.62 1.56
N SER A 59 1.10 -10.15 2.15
CA SER A 59 2.41 -10.79 1.96
C SER A 59 2.55 -12.13 2.68
N ALA A 60 1.82 -12.32 3.78
CA ALA A 60 1.78 -13.58 4.53
C ALA A 60 0.80 -14.58 3.90
N GLU A 61 -0.27 -14.09 3.27
CA GLU A 61 -1.12 -14.88 2.38
C GLU A 61 -0.24 -15.36 1.20
N THR A 62 0.11 -16.64 1.22
CA THR A 62 0.92 -17.24 0.16
C THR A 62 0.11 -17.19 -1.13
N TYR A 63 0.49 -16.29 -2.04
CA TYR A 63 -0.05 -16.25 -3.39
C TYR A 63 0.41 -17.51 -4.14
N SER A 64 -0.50 -18.47 -4.30
CA SER A 64 -0.24 -19.77 -4.92
C SER A 64 -1.16 -19.93 -6.12
N ASP A 65 -0.79 -19.33 -7.25
CA ASP A 65 -1.42 -19.59 -8.54
C ASP A 65 -0.53 -20.55 -9.33
N PRO A 66 -1.01 -21.77 -9.67
CA PRO A 66 -0.23 -22.74 -10.43
C PRO A 66 0.07 -22.32 -11.89
N ALA A 67 -0.61 -21.31 -12.41
CA ALA A 67 -0.28 -20.66 -13.68
C ALA A 67 0.69 -19.47 -13.50
N TRP A 68 1.06 -19.12 -12.26
CA TRP A 68 2.04 -18.07 -11.97
C TRP A 68 3.45 -18.58 -12.26
N ASP A 69 3.88 -18.33 -13.49
CA ASP A 69 5.19 -18.69 -13.99
C ASP A 69 6.16 -17.51 -13.89
N TRP A 70 7.04 -17.52 -12.88
CA TRP A 70 8.14 -16.55 -12.75
C TRP A 70 9.16 -16.67 -13.90
N ASP A 71 9.24 -17.81 -14.60
CA ASP A 71 10.14 -18.01 -15.75
C ASP A 71 9.62 -17.31 -17.02
N ALA A 72 8.30 -17.14 -17.18
CA ALA A 72 7.69 -16.43 -18.31
C ALA A 72 8.08 -14.93 -18.36
N TRP A 73 8.52 -14.35 -17.24
CA TRP A 73 9.03 -12.98 -17.16
C TRP A 73 10.54 -12.85 -17.40
N GLY A 74 11.22 -13.94 -17.79
CA GLY A 74 12.63 -13.92 -18.17
C GLY A 74 13.60 -14.39 -17.07
N GLY A 75 13.23 -15.43 -16.34
CA GLY A 75 14.17 -16.33 -15.65
C GLY A 75 14.71 -15.84 -14.30
N VAL A 76 14.03 -16.23 -13.22
CA VAL A 76 14.65 -16.47 -11.91
C VAL A 76 14.29 -17.89 -11.45
N GLY A 77 14.67 -18.87 -12.28
CA GLY A 77 14.64 -20.29 -11.95
C GLY A 77 15.80 -20.70 -11.03
N PRO A 78 15.69 -21.84 -10.33
CA PRO A 78 16.66 -22.28 -9.33
C PRO A 78 18.00 -22.63 -9.98
N GLY A 79 18.93 -21.68 -9.96
CA GLY A 79 20.30 -21.87 -10.42
C GLY A 79 21.16 -20.61 -10.47
N TYR A 80 20.59 -19.41 -10.49
CA TYR A 80 21.36 -18.19 -10.78
C TYR A 80 20.83 -17.02 -9.94
N GLY A 81 21.57 -16.68 -8.89
CA GLY A 81 21.41 -15.39 -8.21
C GLY A 81 21.88 -14.24 -9.13
N PRO A 82 21.63 -12.98 -8.76
CA PRO A 82 22.00 -11.81 -9.56
C PRO A 82 23.51 -11.59 -9.49
N GLY A 83 24.25 -12.41 -10.25
CA GLY A 83 25.65 -12.21 -10.53
C GLY A 83 25.79 -11.19 -11.64
N PHE A 84 26.24 -9.99 -11.30
CA PHE A 84 27.01 -9.16 -12.22
C PHE A 84 28.16 -10.03 -12.76
N GLY A 85 28.05 -10.54 -13.97
CA GLY A 85 29.08 -11.43 -14.49
C GLY A 85 28.73 -12.00 -15.84
N THR A 86 29.16 -11.28 -16.87
CA THR A 86 29.42 -11.87 -18.19
C THR A 86 30.27 -13.13 -18.00
N THR A 87 29.83 -14.29 -18.47
CA THR A 87 30.60 -15.14 -19.41
C THR A 87 30.06 -16.58 -19.51
N VAL A 88 30.01 -17.02 -20.78
CA VAL A 88 30.03 -18.38 -21.36
C VAL A 88 28.88 -19.37 -21.05
N GLY A 89 28.06 -19.57 -22.09
CA GLY A 89 27.12 -20.69 -22.23
C GLY A 89 27.80 -22.05 -22.44
N PRO A 90 27.00 -23.12 -22.57
CA PRO A 90 27.50 -24.49 -22.45
C PRO A 90 28.31 -24.88 -23.67
N THR A 91 29.60 -25.16 -23.48
CA THR A 91 30.36 -25.94 -24.44
C THR A 91 29.88 -27.39 -24.34
N TYR A 92 29.05 -27.80 -25.29
CA TYR A 92 28.80 -29.22 -25.57
C TYR A 92 30.12 -29.86 -26.00
N GLY A 93 30.63 -30.80 -25.21
CA GLY A 93 31.89 -31.49 -25.49
C GLY A 93 31.86 -32.91 -24.94
N THR A 94 31.46 -33.85 -25.78
CA THR A 94 31.59 -35.31 -25.62
C THR A 94 33.05 -35.75 -25.48
N GLY A 95 33.32 -36.79 -24.68
CA GLY A 95 34.41 -37.74 -24.97
C GLY A 95 35.17 -38.33 -23.78
N TRP A 96 35.03 -39.66 -23.65
CA TRP A 96 35.77 -40.67 -22.86
C TRP A 96 35.49 -40.78 -21.37
#